data_AF-A0A839RMS0-F1
#
_entry.id   AF-A0A839RMS0-F1
#
_cell.length_a   1.000
_cell.length_b   1.000
_cell.length_c   1.000
_cell.angle_alpha   90.00
_cell.angle_beta   90.00
_cell.angle_gamma   90.00
#
_symmetry.space_group_name_H-M   'P 1'
#
loop_
_entity.id
_entity.type
_entity.pdbx_description
1 polymer ?
#
loop_
_entity_poly.entity_id
_entity_poly.type
_entity_poly.pdbx_seq_one_letter_code
_entity_poly.pdbx_strand_id
1 'polypeptide(L)'
;MNGDTGATLRVAGNCLLAFAAGLLIYFSFPPRTTWFLAPIGVAVLVAVLTRIGAGGASVRSGFGYGFLGGAGFFVPLLPWVGMYVGPVPWLGLAFACAVYFGVFGIGTVLVWRLPIVFAIPAAAACWTAAEWLRSMFPFGGFPWGRLAFGQSEGPLLALVSTLGAPGLSFAVALVGAGTIGLVAAVRARALPGLVVGGLALTVPFVAAAVLAPAVARFAESSSTLTVAAVQGNVPRLGLDFNAQRRAVLDNHVQRTHELARAIDRGDVAQPDVVIWPENSSDIDPFRDMYATEIITGAARAVGAPILVGAVRYNGDNTFSNTAVVWEPDVGPADRHDKAIIQPFGEYMPMRGFFGLFFSDLVDMAGSFVPGDSDFVVSAAGVPLGVATCYEVAFDRAFTNAARNGAQYFAVPTNNATFTTVDDTDMTFQQLAMSQVRAVEHGRAVIVAATSGVSAIVSPTGVIEQQSDIFVPDVLVAEVPLHTANTLATVLGPWPERLVGALALIAAVAGVIAHRQDEARNESRGHQAKPQTVALDSTPS
;
A
#
# COMPACT_ATOMS: atom_id res chain seq x y z
N MET A 1 -27.80 -38.21 -13.50
CA MET A 1 -26.99 -37.40 -14.44
C MET A 1 -27.27 -35.90 -14.40
N ASN A 2 -28.45 -35.40 -14.01
CA ASN A 2 -28.73 -33.94 -13.99
C ASN A 2 -28.19 -33.18 -12.75
N GLY A 3 -27.80 -33.87 -11.67
CA GLY A 3 -27.30 -33.24 -10.44
C GLY A 3 -25.86 -32.72 -10.53
N ASP A 4 -24.96 -33.49 -11.16
CA ASP A 4 -23.53 -33.14 -11.25
C ASP A 4 -23.24 -31.96 -12.17
N THR A 5 -23.99 -31.84 -13.27
CA THR A 5 -23.84 -30.70 -14.20
C THR A 5 -24.23 -29.38 -13.53
N GLY A 6 -25.29 -29.37 -12.72
CA GLY A 6 -25.73 -28.18 -11.98
C GLY A 6 -24.76 -27.76 -10.87
N ALA A 7 -24.14 -28.72 -10.18
CA ALA A 7 -23.11 -28.45 -9.18
C ALA A 7 -21.84 -27.87 -9.82
N THR A 8 -21.41 -28.45 -10.94
CA THR A 8 -20.23 -28.02 -11.69
C THR A 8 -20.39 -26.59 -12.24
N LEU A 9 -21.54 -26.28 -12.86
CA LEU A 9 -21.85 -24.94 -13.35
C LEU A 9 -21.84 -23.88 -12.24
N ARG A 10 -22.33 -24.23 -11.05
CA ARG A 10 -22.31 -23.32 -9.89
C ARG A 10 -20.89 -23.05 -9.40
N VAL A 11 -20.05 -24.08 -9.33
CA VAL A 11 -18.63 -23.91 -8.94
C VAL A 11 -17.90 -23.04 -9.95
N ALA A 12 -18.08 -23.29 -11.25
CA ALA A 12 -17.50 -22.48 -12.32
C ALA A 12 -17.95 -21.01 -12.23
N GLY A 13 -19.26 -20.78 -12.05
CA GLY A 13 -19.81 -19.43 -11.85
C GLY A 13 -19.20 -18.70 -10.64
N ASN A 14 -19.03 -19.40 -9.51
CA ASN A 14 -18.39 -18.83 -8.33
C ASN A 14 -16.90 -18.51 -8.54
N CYS A 15 -16.17 -19.36 -9.27
CA CYS A 15 -14.77 -19.08 -9.64
C CYS A 15 -14.68 -17.81 -10.51
N LEU A 16 -15.56 -17.69 -11.50
CA LEU A 16 -15.62 -16.50 -12.37
C LEU A 16 -15.95 -15.24 -11.58
N LEU A 17 -16.96 -15.29 -10.70
CA LEU A 17 -17.34 -14.16 -9.85
C LEU A 17 -16.23 -13.78 -8.86
N ALA A 18 -15.54 -14.77 -8.28
CA ALA A 18 -14.42 -14.51 -7.39
C ALA A 18 -13.27 -13.80 -8.12
N PHE A 19 -12.89 -14.29 -9.31
CA PHE A 19 -11.88 -13.63 -10.14
C PHE A 19 -12.31 -12.23 -10.57
N ALA A 20 -13.57 -12.06 -10.99
CA ALA A 20 -14.14 -10.76 -11.36
C ALA A 20 -14.17 -9.78 -10.17
N ALA A 21 -14.41 -10.26 -8.94
CA ALA A 21 -14.30 -9.44 -7.74
C ALA A 21 -12.88 -8.88 -7.56
N GLY A 22 -11.86 -9.69 -7.82
CA GLY A 22 -10.46 -9.24 -7.87
C GLY A 22 -10.21 -8.16 -8.91
N LEU A 23 -10.73 -8.36 -10.13
CA LEU A 23 -10.63 -7.35 -11.19
C LEU A 23 -11.32 -6.03 -10.84
N LEU A 24 -12.49 -6.09 -10.20
CA LEU A 24 -13.18 -4.87 -9.73
C LEU A 24 -12.32 -4.09 -8.73
N ILE A 25 -11.63 -4.80 -7.83
CA ILE A 25 -10.68 -4.17 -6.91
C ILE A 25 -9.48 -3.63 -7.68
N TYR A 26 -8.93 -4.35 -8.66
CA TYR A 26 -7.83 -3.84 -9.49
C TYR A 26 -8.21 -2.54 -10.19
N PHE A 27 -9.39 -2.48 -10.81
CA PHE A 27 -9.88 -1.27 -11.45
C PHE A 27 -10.14 -0.12 -10.48
N SER A 28 -10.18 -0.35 -9.17
CA SER A 28 -10.26 0.73 -8.19
C SER A 28 -8.90 1.38 -7.88
N PHE A 29 -7.80 0.85 -8.40
CA PHE A 29 -6.46 1.38 -8.15
C PHE A 29 -5.99 2.35 -9.25
N PRO A 30 -5.13 3.32 -8.89
CA PRO A 30 -4.48 4.23 -9.83
C PRO A 30 -3.83 3.50 -11.01
N PRO A 31 -3.72 4.16 -12.18
CA PRO A 31 -4.12 5.55 -12.48
C PRO A 31 -5.64 5.76 -12.66
N ARG A 32 -6.46 4.74 -12.41
CA ARG A 32 -7.92 4.84 -12.57
C ARG A 32 -8.55 5.55 -11.36
N THR A 33 -9.57 6.37 -11.62
CA THR A 33 -10.29 7.17 -10.61
C THR A 33 -11.51 6.44 -10.01
N THR A 34 -11.65 5.14 -10.28
CA THR A 34 -12.84 4.33 -9.98
C THR A 34 -12.79 3.68 -8.59
N TRP A 35 -12.50 4.48 -7.55
CA TRP A 35 -12.40 4.04 -6.14
C TRP A 35 -13.63 3.26 -5.64
N PHE A 36 -14.81 3.53 -6.18
CA PHE A 36 -16.08 2.89 -5.79
C PHE A 36 -16.19 1.42 -6.21
N LEU A 37 -15.32 0.94 -7.10
CA LEU A 37 -15.29 -0.47 -7.49
C LEU A 37 -14.70 -1.37 -6.39
N ALA A 38 -13.87 -0.83 -5.49
CA ALA A 38 -13.28 -1.58 -4.38
C ALA A 38 -14.33 -2.19 -3.43
N PRO A 39 -15.27 -1.40 -2.86
CA PRO A 39 -16.32 -1.97 -2.01
C PRO A 39 -17.26 -2.91 -2.79
N ILE A 40 -17.48 -2.69 -4.08
CA ILE A 40 -18.28 -3.60 -4.93
C ILE A 40 -17.56 -4.93 -5.11
N GLY A 41 -16.26 -4.93 -5.39
CA GLY A 41 -15.44 -6.13 -5.49
C GLY A 41 -15.44 -6.92 -4.18
N VAL A 42 -15.26 -6.24 -3.04
CA VAL A 42 -15.39 -6.88 -1.71
C VAL A 42 -16.79 -7.48 -1.53
N ALA A 43 -17.85 -6.78 -1.90
CA ALA A 43 -19.22 -7.28 -1.82
C ALA A 43 -19.40 -8.55 -2.66
N VAL A 44 -18.95 -8.57 -3.92
CA VAL A 44 -19.05 -9.76 -4.79
C VAL A 44 -18.28 -10.94 -4.18
N LEU A 45 -17.07 -10.71 -3.66
CA LEU A 45 -16.28 -11.77 -3.05
C LEU A 45 -16.94 -12.33 -1.78
N VAL A 46 -17.45 -11.46 -0.89
CA VAL A 46 -18.21 -11.87 0.30
C VAL A 46 -19.48 -12.63 -0.11
N ALA A 47 -20.17 -12.24 -1.18
CA ALA A 47 -21.35 -12.95 -1.68
C ALA A 47 -21.00 -14.39 -2.10
N VAL A 48 -19.87 -14.59 -2.82
CA VAL A 48 -19.39 -15.91 -3.23
C VAL A 48 -19.03 -16.78 -2.02
N LEU A 49 -18.32 -16.22 -1.04
CA LEU A 49 -17.87 -16.93 0.15
C LEU A 49 -19.02 -17.36 1.07
N THR A 50 -20.03 -16.52 1.19
CA THR A 50 -21.15 -16.71 2.14
C THR A 50 -22.36 -17.39 1.49
N ARG A 51 -22.40 -17.40 0.15
CA ARG A 51 -23.52 -17.91 -0.66
C ARG A 51 -24.89 -17.35 -0.24
N ILE A 52 -24.90 -16.15 0.34
CA ILE A 52 -26.10 -15.45 0.84
C ILE A 52 -27.01 -16.38 1.66
N GLY A 53 -26.42 -17.13 2.61
CA GLY A 53 -27.18 -17.96 3.55
C GLY A 53 -27.54 -19.38 3.10
N ALA A 54 -27.12 -19.83 1.91
CA ALA A 54 -27.34 -21.20 1.41
C ALA A 54 -26.29 -22.22 1.94
N GLY A 55 -25.95 -22.15 3.23
CA GLY A 55 -25.02 -23.07 3.90
C GLY A 55 -23.53 -22.72 3.80
N GLY A 56 -23.18 -21.53 3.29
CA GLY A 56 -21.80 -21.05 3.20
C GLY A 56 -20.90 -21.87 2.25
N ALA A 57 -19.74 -21.32 1.89
CA ALA A 57 -18.67 -22.14 1.31
C ALA A 57 -18.02 -23.00 2.41
N SER A 58 -17.43 -24.15 2.04
CA SER A 58 -16.52 -24.84 2.95
C SER A 58 -15.27 -23.99 3.20
N VAL A 59 -14.53 -24.20 4.29
CA VAL A 59 -13.28 -23.47 4.56
C VAL A 59 -12.28 -23.61 3.41
N ARG A 60 -12.18 -24.83 2.82
CA ARG A 60 -11.31 -25.10 1.66
C ARG A 60 -11.75 -24.32 0.43
N SER A 61 -13.05 -24.28 0.16
CA SER A 61 -13.62 -23.49 -0.93
C SER A 61 -13.45 -21.98 -0.68
N GLY A 62 -13.55 -21.54 0.58
CA GLY A 62 -13.31 -20.16 0.99
C GLY A 62 -11.88 -19.72 0.66
N PHE A 63 -10.90 -20.56 0.98
CA PHE A 63 -9.52 -20.32 0.55
C PHE A 63 -9.39 -20.25 -0.97
N GLY A 64 -9.95 -21.21 -1.70
CA GLY A 64 -9.85 -21.26 -3.17
C GLY A 64 -10.48 -20.06 -3.86
N TYR A 65 -11.69 -19.65 -3.46
CA TYR A 65 -12.35 -18.46 -4.01
C TYR A 65 -11.63 -17.17 -3.61
N GLY A 66 -11.18 -17.06 -2.36
CA GLY A 66 -10.34 -15.95 -1.92
C GLY A 66 -9.07 -15.83 -2.76
N PHE A 67 -8.34 -16.94 -2.95
CA PHE A 67 -7.14 -17.00 -3.77
C PHE A 67 -7.41 -16.59 -5.23
N LEU A 68 -8.49 -17.05 -5.85
CA LEU A 68 -8.88 -16.64 -7.20
C LEU A 68 -9.19 -15.14 -7.29
N GLY A 69 -9.86 -14.57 -6.29
CA GLY A 69 -10.06 -13.13 -6.19
C GLY A 69 -8.75 -12.37 -6.01
N GLY A 70 -7.85 -12.89 -5.17
CA GLY A 70 -6.50 -12.34 -5.02
C GLY A 70 -5.70 -12.38 -6.32
N ALA A 71 -5.80 -13.46 -7.09
CA ALA A 71 -5.15 -13.58 -8.40
C ALA A 71 -5.73 -12.58 -9.41
N GLY A 72 -7.06 -12.44 -9.45
CA GLY A 72 -7.73 -11.44 -10.28
C GLY A 72 -7.36 -10.00 -9.92
N PHE A 73 -6.89 -9.76 -8.70
CA PHE A 73 -6.42 -8.45 -8.24
C PHE A 73 -4.92 -8.24 -8.49
N PHE A 74 -4.05 -9.11 -7.95
CA PHE A 74 -2.61 -8.87 -7.91
C PHE A 74 -1.88 -9.17 -9.21
N VAL A 75 -2.38 -10.09 -10.05
CA VAL A 75 -1.77 -10.35 -11.36
C VAL A 75 -1.76 -9.07 -12.20
N PRO A 76 -2.91 -8.41 -12.48
CA PRO A 76 -2.90 -7.17 -13.24
C PRO A 76 -2.33 -5.96 -12.48
N LEU A 77 -2.26 -5.99 -11.13
CA LEU A 77 -1.71 -4.88 -10.35
C LEU A 77 -0.17 -4.78 -10.38
N LEU A 78 0.51 -5.92 -10.54
CA LEU A 78 1.98 -6.04 -10.38
C LEU A 78 2.81 -6.35 -11.65
N PRO A 79 2.34 -6.18 -12.90
CA PRO A 79 3.11 -6.58 -14.09
C PRO A 79 4.49 -5.91 -14.19
N TRP A 80 4.61 -4.68 -13.71
CA TRP A 80 5.86 -3.93 -13.61
C TRP A 80 6.99 -4.66 -12.84
N VAL A 81 6.66 -5.60 -11.95
CA VAL A 81 7.66 -6.44 -11.27
C VAL A 81 8.37 -7.36 -12.25
N GLY A 82 7.67 -7.87 -13.26
CA GLY A 82 8.20 -8.84 -14.21
C GLY A 82 9.03 -8.25 -15.34
N MET A 83 9.12 -6.92 -15.43
CA MET A 83 9.74 -6.22 -16.54
C MET A 83 11.23 -6.54 -16.70
N TYR A 84 11.98 -6.60 -15.60
CA TYR A 84 13.43 -6.89 -15.61
C TYR A 84 13.79 -8.32 -15.22
N VAL A 85 12.94 -8.96 -14.41
CA VAL A 85 13.20 -10.30 -13.85
C VAL A 85 12.32 -11.40 -14.45
N GLY A 86 11.47 -11.05 -15.42
CA GLY A 86 10.61 -11.97 -16.15
C GLY A 86 9.28 -12.29 -15.46
N PRO A 87 8.40 -13.07 -16.12
CA PRO A 87 7.05 -13.35 -15.64
C PRO A 87 7.02 -14.27 -14.41
N VAL A 88 8.07 -15.04 -14.15
CA VAL A 88 8.11 -16.01 -13.05
C VAL A 88 8.10 -15.30 -11.68
N PRO A 89 9.01 -14.35 -11.37
CA PRO A 89 8.93 -13.56 -10.14
C PRO A 89 7.64 -12.75 -10.00
N TRP A 90 7.14 -12.16 -11.10
CA TRP A 90 5.87 -11.43 -11.08
C TRP A 90 4.70 -12.33 -10.65
N LEU A 91 4.48 -13.45 -11.34
CA LEU A 91 3.41 -14.38 -11.00
C LEU A 91 3.63 -15.01 -9.61
N GLY A 92 4.88 -15.28 -9.24
CA GLY A 92 5.24 -15.75 -7.90
C GLY A 92 4.80 -14.79 -6.80
N LEU A 93 5.13 -13.50 -6.94
CA LEU A 93 4.71 -12.46 -6.00
C LEU A 93 3.20 -12.25 -6.01
N ALA A 94 2.58 -12.19 -7.18
CA ALA A 94 1.13 -12.00 -7.32
C ALA A 94 0.35 -13.15 -6.64
N PHE A 95 0.76 -14.40 -6.86
CA PHE A 95 0.13 -15.54 -6.22
C PHE A 95 0.45 -15.65 -4.73
N ALA A 96 1.66 -15.27 -4.29
CA ALA A 96 1.96 -15.15 -2.87
C ALA A 96 1.05 -14.12 -2.19
N CYS A 97 0.80 -12.98 -2.83
CA CYS A 97 -0.15 -11.98 -2.34
C CYS A 97 -1.60 -12.52 -2.35
N ALA A 98 -1.97 -13.30 -3.38
CA ALA A 98 -3.29 -13.92 -3.47
C ALA A 98 -3.59 -14.94 -2.36
N VAL A 99 -2.56 -15.58 -1.77
CA VAL A 99 -2.73 -16.45 -0.59
C VAL A 99 -3.38 -15.69 0.57
N TYR A 100 -3.06 -14.42 0.78
CA TYR A 100 -3.66 -13.61 1.84
C TYR A 100 -5.14 -13.34 1.60
N PHE A 101 -5.57 -13.21 0.34
CA PHE A 101 -7.00 -13.18 0.02
C PHE A 101 -7.66 -14.55 0.29
N GLY A 102 -6.93 -15.66 0.09
CA GLY A 102 -7.36 -16.98 0.53
C GLY A 102 -7.55 -17.06 2.05
N VAL A 103 -6.64 -16.49 2.84
CA VAL A 103 -6.77 -16.39 4.30
C VAL A 103 -7.98 -15.53 4.70
N PHE A 104 -8.20 -14.40 4.03
CA PHE A 104 -9.44 -13.62 4.17
C PHE A 104 -10.68 -14.46 3.86
N GLY A 105 -10.64 -15.27 2.81
CA GLY A 105 -11.72 -16.18 2.43
C GLY A 105 -12.04 -17.21 3.51
N ILE A 106 -11.02 -17.78 4.14
CA ILE A 106 -11.17 -18.64 5.33
C ILE A 106 -11.85 -17.87 6.46
N GLY A 107 -11.27 -16.72 6.85
CA GLY A 107 -11.78 -15.89 7.94
C GLY A 107 -13.25 -15.52 7.76
N THR A 108 -13.60 -15.03 6.57
CA THR A 108 -14.98 -14.67 6.20
C THR A 108 -15.93 -15.86 6.34
N VAL A 109 -15.57 -17.04 5.83
CA VAL A 109 -16.41 -18.25 5.97
C VAL A 109 -16.62 -18.62 7.44
N LEU A 110 -15.61 -18.45 8.30
CA LEU A 110 -15.73 -18.74 9.73
C LEU A 110 -16.63 -17.72 10.44
N VAL A 111 -16.38 -16.43 10.26
CA VAL A 111 -17.11 -15.37 10.97
C VAL A 111 -18.55 -15.21 10.48
N TRP A 112 -18.85 -15.61 9.24
CA TRP A 112 -20.22 -15.59 8.72
C TRP A 112 -21.15 -16.65 9.31
N ARG A 113 -20.62 -17.50 10.20
CA ARG A 113 -21.42 -18.41 11.04
C ARG A 113 -21.95 -17.74 12.30
N LEU A 114 -21.43 -16.56 12.64
CA LEU A 114 -21.93 -15.75 13.74
C LEU A 114 -23.24 -15.07 13.33
N PRO A 115 -24.03 -14.56 14.30
CA PRO A 115 -25.15 -13.67 14.00
C PRO A 115 -24.70 -12.52 13.09
N ILE A 116 -25.53 -12.15 12.12
CA ILE A 116 -25.18 -11.20 11.05
C ILE A 116 -24.63 -9.86 11.57
N VAL A 117 -25.10 -9.44 12.75
CA VAL A 117 -24.66 -8.24 13.45
C VAL A 117 -23.16 -8.26 13.81
N PHE A 118 -22.60 -9.44 14.06
CA PHE A 118 -21.17 -9.65 14.32
C PHE A 118 -20.43 -10.05 13.05
N ALA A 119 -21.07 -10.82 12.16
CA ALA A 119 -20.45 -11.31 10.93
C ALA A 119 -19.99 -10.17 9.99
N ILE A 120 -20.81 -9.12 9.83
CA ILE A 120 -20.50 -7.97 8.95
C ILE A 120 -19.18 -7.27 9.36
N PRO A 121 -19.06 -6.72 10.59
CA PRO A 121 -17.82 -6.07 11.00
C PRO A 121 -16.65 -7.06 11.15
N ALA A 122 -16.92 -8.32 11.50
CA ALA A 122 -15.87 -9.33 11.57
C ALA A 122 -15.28 -9.68 10.20
N ALA A 123 -16.09 -9.68 9.12
CA ALA A 123 -15.59 -9.89 7.77
C ALA A 123 -14.66 -8.73 7.32
N ALA A 124 -15.05 -7.49 7.63
CA ALA A 124 -14.17 -6.33 7.40
C ALA A 124 -12.88 -6.42 8.23
N ALA A 125 -12.97 -6.89 9.47
CA ALA A 125 -11.79 -7.12 10.32
C ALA A 125 -10.87 -8.22 9.74
N CYS A 126 -11.44 -9.31 9.21
CA CYS A 126 -10.67 -10.35 8.53
C CYS A 126 -9.95 -9.81 7.29
N TRP A 127 -10.54 -8.87 6.55
CA TRP A 127 -9.88 -8.23 5.41
C TRP A 127 -8.65 -7.45 5.87
N THR A 128 -8.84 -6.51 6.80
CA THR A 128 -7.76 -5.68 7.34
C THR A 128 -6.67 -6.53 8.00
N ALA A 129 -7.03 -7.61 8.68
CA ALA A 129 -6.06 -8.55 9.27
C ALA A 129 -5.24 -9.30 8.20
N ALA A 130 -5.85 -9.67 7.07
CA ALA A 130 -5.14 -10.29 5.95
C ALA A 130 -4.17 -9.30 5.27
N GLU A 131 -4.58 -8.05 5.09
CA GLU A 131 -3.69 -6.98 4.62
C GLU A 131 -2.54 -6.71 5.58
N TRP A 132 -2.82 -6.65 6.89
CA TRP A 132 -1.81 -6.47 7.91
C TRP A 132 -0.78 -7.62 7.91
N LEU A 133 -1.26 -8.87 7.84
CA LEU A 133 -0.37 -10.03 7.77
C LEU A 133 0.53 -9.99 6.53
N ARG A 134 -0.04 -9.65 5.37
CA ARG A 134 0.72 -9.45 4.13
C ARG A 134 1.73 -8.30 4.24
N SER A 135 1.38 -7.27 4.99
CA SER A 135 2.21 -6.06 5.18
C SER A 135 3.37 -6.27 6.16
N MET A 136 3.43 -7.39 6.88
CA MET A 136 4.52 -7.71 7.81
C MET A 136 5.29 -9.00 7.47
N PHE A 137 4.68 -9.93 6.74
CA PHE A 137 5.25 -11.25 6.49
C PHE A 137 5.04 -11.72 5.03
N PRO A 138 6.00 -12.46 4.44
CA PRO A 138 7.37 -12.69 4.89
C PRO A 138 8.30 -11.50 4.57
N PHE A 139 9.55 -11.55 5.06
CA PHE A 139 10.64 -10.62 4.69
C PHE A 139 10.39 -9.14 4.96
N GLY A 140 9.64 -8.84 6.03
CA GLY A 140 9.21 -7.46 6.34
C GLY A 140 7.88 -7.07 5.70
N GLY A 141 7.31 -7.93 4.84
CA GLY A 141 5.99 -7.79 4.25
C GLY A 141 5.97 -7.02 2.92
N PHE A 142 4.81 -6.98 2.29
CA PHE A 142 4.56 -6.29 1.03
C PHE A 142 3.20 -5.58 1.11
N PRO A 143 3.11 -4.33 1.62
CA PRO A 143 1.85 -3.62 1.83
C PRO A 143 1.13 -3.14 0.56
N TRP A 144 1.73 -3.33 -0.62
CA TRP A 144 1.18 -2.86 -1.89
C TRP A 144 -0.24 -3.38 -2.14
N GLY A 145 -1.14 -2.58 -2.71
CA GLY A 145 -2.50 -3.06 -2.99
C GLY A 145 -3.43 -3.15 -1.77
N ARG A 146 -3.12 -2.48 -0.65
CA ARG A 146 -4.11 -2.25 0.42
C ARG A 146 -5.26 -1.38 -0.08
N LEU A 147 -6.49 -1.71 0.31
CA LEU A 147 -7.69 -0.97 -0.13
C LEU A 147 -7.58 0.54 0.12
N ALA A 148 -6.93 0.96 1.21
CA ALA A 148 -6.67 2.37 1.50
C ALA A 148 -6.01 3.13 0.35
N PHE A 149 -5.04 2.52 -0.33
CA PHE A 149 -4.29 3.18 -1.41
C PHE A 149 -5.11 3.30 -2.71
N GLY A 150 -6.21 2.56 -2.85
CA GLY A 150 -7.19 2.75 -3.92
C GLY A 150 -8.26 3.80 -3.59
N GLN A 151 -8.12 4.54 -2.48
CA GLN A 151 -9.07 5.57 -2.05
C GLN A 151 -8.45 6.97 -1.99
N SER A 152 -7.31 7.20 -2.64
CA SER A 152 -6.62 8.51 -2.64
C SER A 152 -7.48 9.66 -3.19
N GLU A 153 -8.48 9.36 -4.01
CA GLU A 153 -9.47 10.33 -4.54
C GLU A 153 -10.90 10.03 -4.04
N GLY A 154 -11.05 9.09 -3.12
CA GLY A 154 -12.35 8.63 -2.62
C GLY A 154 -12.89 9.52 -1.51
N PRO A 155 -14.22 9.59 -1.33
CA PRO A 155 -14.85 10.38 -0.27
C PRO A 155 -14.54 9.84 1.14
N LEU A 156 -14.00 8.62 1.25
CA LEU A 156 -13.60 8.02 2.52
C LEU A 156 -12.18 8.41 2.95
N LEU A 157 -11.40 9.11 2.11
CA LEU A 157 -9.99 9.43 2.38
C LEU A 157 -9.78 10.05 3.76
N ALA A 158 -10.65 10.99 4.18
CA ALA A 158 -10.54 11.69 5.46
C ALA A 158 -10.48 10.76 6.68
N LEU A 159 -11.00 9.53 6.59
CA LEU A 159 -10.93 8.53 7.67
C LEU A 159 -9.48 8.16 8.04
N VAL A 160 -8.55 8.23 7.08
CA VAL A 160 -7.14 7.84 7.28
C VAL A 160 -6.46 8.70 8.35
N SER A 161 -6.89 9.96 8.54
CA SER A 161 -6.37 10.87 9.58
C SER A 161 -6.63 10.38 11.02
N THR A 162 -7.52 9.39 11.20
CA THR A 162 -7.90 8.89 12.53
C THR A 162 -7.32 7.52 12.87
N LEU A 163 -7.60 6.52 12.04
CA LEU A 163 -7.24 5.12 12.29
C LEU A 163 -6.18 4.62 11.30
N GLY A 164 -5.57 5.52 10.54
CA GLY A 164 -4.56 5.24 9.52
C GLY A 164 -5.10 4.49 8.31
N ALA A 165 -4.18 4.07 7.43
CA ALA A 165 -4.48 3.15 6.32
C ALA A 165 -5.26 1.88 6.73
N PRO A 166 -5.06 1.28 7.93
CA PRO A 166 -5.86 0.15 8.38
C PRO A 166 -7.33 0.47 8.54
N GLY A 167 -7.64 1.61 9.16
CA GLY A 167 -9.02 2.04 9.38
C GLY A 167 -9.75 2.38 8.09
N LEU A 168 -9.05 3.00 7.14
CA LEU A 168 -9.60 3.27 5.80
C LEU A 168 -9.88 1.95 5.06
N SER A 169 -8.96 0.99 5.09
CA SER A 169 -9.17 -0.32 4.47
C SER A 169 -10.33 -1.09 5.13
N PHE A 170 -10.43 -1.03 6.47
CA PHE A 170 -11.56 -1.58 7.22
C PHE A 170 -12.88 -0.96 6.79
N ALA A 171 -12.94 0.37 6.64
CA ALA A 171 -14.14 1.09 6.24
C ALA A 171 -14.62 0.67 4.84
N VAL A 172 -13.71 0.56 3.86
CA VAL A 172 -14.04 0.09 2.50
C VAL A 172 -14.57 -1.36 2.55
N ALA A 173 -13.87 -2.24 3.28
CA ALA A 173 -14.30 -3.62 3.42
C ALA A 173 -15.66 -3.75 4.14
N LEU A 174 -15.93 -2.87 5.11
CA LEU A 174 -17.19 -2.80 5.85
C LEU A 174 -18.35 -2.40 4.95
N VAL A 175 -18.17 -1.43 4.04
CA VAL A 175 -19.18 -1.05 3.04
C VAL A 175 -19.51 -2.25 2.14
N GLY A 176 -18.49 -2.98 1.67
CA GLY A 176 -18.67 -4.17 0.84
C GLY A 176 -19.39 -5.32 1.58
N ALA A 177 -18.93 -5.66 2.78
CA ALA A 177 -19.56 -6.69 3.61
C ALA A 177 -20.99 -6.30 4.05
N GLY A 178 -21.20 -5.03 4.38
CA GLY A 178 -22.48 -4.44 4.76
C GLY A 178 -23.52 -4.54 3.64
N THR A 179 -23.09 -4.35 2.38
CA THR A 179 -23.95 -4.53 1.20
C THR A 179 -24.51 -5.96 1.15
N ILE A 180 -23.66 -6.98 1.33
CA ILE A 180 -24.12 -8.38 1.33
C ILE A 180 -24.91 -8.72 2.58
N GLY A 181 -24.52 -8.16 3.73
CA GLY A 181 -25.27 -8.29 4.97
C GLY A 181 -26.71 -7.76 4.85
N LEU A 182 -26.89 -6.61 4.20
CA LEU A 182 -28.20 -6.03 3.92
C LEU A 182 -29.02 -6.94 3.00
N VAL A 183 -28.44 -7.43 1.90
CA VAL A 183 -29.12 -8.36 0.98
C VAL A 183 -29.55 -9.65 1.70
N ALA A 184 -28.68 -10.22 2.54
CA ALA A 184 -28.99 -11.39 3.33
C ALA A 184 -30.12 -11.11 4.34
N ALA A 185 -30.08 -9.96 5.02
CA ALA A 185 -31.09 -9.55 5.98
C ALA A 185 -32.46 -9.29 5.35
N VAL A 186 -32.51 -8.69 4.16
CA VAL A 186 -33.75 -8.53 3.38
C VAL A 186 -34.36 -9.88 3.04
N ARG A 187 -33.55 -10.83 2.55
CA ARG A 187 -34.02 -12.19 2.23
C ARG A 187 -34.52 -12.96 3.45
N ALA A 188 -33.83 -12.80 4.58
CA ALA A 188 -34.18 -13.44 5.84
C ALA A 188 -35.28 -12.69 6.62
N ARG A 189 -35.70 -11.50 6.17
CA ARG A 189 -36.59 -10.57 6.91
C ARG A 189 -36.12 -10.30 8.34
N ALA A 190 -34.80 -10.18 8.52
CA ALA A 190 -34.16 -10.03 9.83
C ALA A 190 -33.83 -8.55 10.12
N LEU A 191 -34.67 -7.89 10.92
CA LEU A 191 -34.51 -6.47 11.26
C LEU A 191 -33.12 -6.07 11.80
N PRO A 192 -32.49 -6.84 12.72
CA PRO A 192 -31.13 -6.51 13.20
C PRO A 192 -30.09 -6.46 12.07
N GLY A 193 -30.22 -7.34 11.07
CA GLY A 193 -29.32 -7.35 9.92
C GLY A 193 -29.54 -6.16 8.97
N LEU A 194 -30.79 -5.67 8.84
CA LEU A 194 -31.09 -4.46 8.08
C LEU A 194 -30.43 -3.24 8.72
N VAL A 195 -30.54 -3.12 10.05
CA VAL A 195 -29.93 -2.01 10.81
C VAL A 195 -28.41 -2.04 10.68
N VAL A 196 -27.76 -3.17 10.96
CA VAL A 196 -26.29 -3.25 10.90
C VAL A 196 -25.77 -3.11 9.47
N GLY A 197 -26.44 -3.70 8.48
CA GLY A 197 -26.10 -3.52 7.07
C GLY A 197 -26.23 -2.05 6.64
N GLY A 198 -27.31 -1.38 7.04
CA GLY A 198 -27.50 0.05 6.79
C GLY A 198 -26.47 0.94 7.48
N LEU A 199 -26.10 0.62 8.73
CA LEU A 199 -25.03 1.33 9.45
C LEU A 199 -23.67 1.13 8.78
N ALA A 200 -23.34 -0.10 8.37
CA ALA A 200 -22.10 -0.41 7.66
C ALA A 200 -21.95 0.37 6.33
N LEU A 201 -23.08 0.69 5.67
CA LEU A 201 -23.12 1.48 4.45
C LEU A 201 -23.09 3.00 4.68
N THR A 202 -23.49 3.49 5.84
CA THR A 202 -23.69 4.93 6.10
C THR A 202 -22.64 5.53 7.02
N VAL A 203 -22.27 4.83 8.10
CA VAL A 203 -21.34 5.32 9.12
C VAL A 203 -19.97 5.72 8.53
N PRO A 204 -19.33 4.94 7.63
CA PRO A 204 -18.07 5.35 7.01
C PRO A 204 -18.16 6.69 6.28
N PHE A 205 -19.20 6.91 5.49
CA PHE A 205 -19.39 8.14 4.72
C PHE A 205 -19.76 9.33 5.60
N VAL A 206 -20.61 9.12 6.61
CA VAL A 206 -20.95 10.16 7.59
C VAL A 206 -19.71 10.55 8.39
N ALA A 207 -18.93 9.58 8.87
CA ALA A 207 -17.68 9.84 9.59
C ALA A 207 -16.67 10.59 8.72
N ALA A 208 -16.51 10.21 7.45
CA ALA A 208 -15.64 10.92 6.52
C ALA A 208 -16.10 12.36 6.27
N ALA A 209 -17.41 12.58 6.08
CA ALA A 209 -17.98 13.92 5.91
C ALA A 209 -17.81 14.80 7.16
N VAL A 210 -17.93 14.23 8.35
CA VAL A 210 -17.70 14.93 9.63
C VAL A 210 -16.21 15.27 9.82
N LEU A 211 -15.30 14.42 9.36
CA LEU A 211 -13.85 14.64 9.46
C LEU A 211 -13.29 15.55 8.37
N ALA A 212 -13.95 15.65 7.21
CA ALA A 212 -13.46 16.42 6.07
C ALA A 212 -13.09 17.88 6.41
N PRO A 213 -13.89 18.65 7.20
CA PRO A 213 -13.48 19.99 7.61
C PRO A 213 -12.23 20.03 8.49
N ALA A 214 -12.01 19.01 9.33
CA ALA A 214 -10.82 18.92 10.16
C ALA A 214 -9.57 18.61 9.32
N VAL A 215 -9.70 17.74 8.33
CA VAL A 215 -8.64 17.45 7.35
C VAL A 215 -8.34 18.68 6.49
N ALA A 216 -9.36 19.42 6.04
CA ALA A 216 -9.17 20.61 5.23
C ALA A 216 -8.31 21.68 5.93
N ARG A 217 -8.39 21.79 7.26
CA ARG A 217 -7.54 22.68 8.06
C ARG A 217 -6.06 22.30 8.07
N PHE A 218 -5.70 21.09 7.63
CA PHE A 218 -4.29 20.75 7.42
C PHE A 218 -3.69 21.56 6.27
N ALA A 219 -4.46 22.17 5.38
CA ALA A 219 -3.89 23.11 4.39
C ALA A 219 -3.57 24.49 4.99
N GLU A 220 -4.08 24.80 6.18
CA GLU A 220 -3.93 26.10 6.82
C GLU A 220 -2.75 26.07 7.78
N SER A 221 -1.65 26.76 7.44
CA SER A 221 -0.53 26.99 8.35
C SER A 221 -0.01 28.42 8.24
N SER A 222 0.37 29.01 9.38
CA SER A 222 1.07 30.31 9.41
C SER A 222 2.57 30.19 9.13
N SER A 223 3.08 28.96 9.04
CA SER A 223 4.48 28.67 8.71
C SER A 223 4.51 27.86 7.43
N THR A 224 5.22 28.38 6.44
CA THR A 224 5.40 27.75 5.13
C THR A 224 6.89 27.57 4.81
N LEU A 225 7.17 26.72 3.83
CA LEU A 225 8.50 26.47 3.28
C LEU A 225 8.39 26.36 1.76
N THR A 226 9.26 27.00 1.00
CA THR A 226 9.33 26.82 -0.45
C THR A 226 10.20 25.60 -0.76
N VAL A 227 9.63 24.61 -1.44
CA VAL A 227 10.31 23.38 -1.82
C VAL A 227 10.43 23.29 -3.33
N ALA A 228 11.51 22.67 -3.81
CA ALA A 228 11.65 22.29 -5.21
C ALA A 228 11.84 20.78 -5.36
N ALA A 229 11.09 20.12 -6.24
CA ALA A 229 11.34 18.74 -6.66
C ALA A 229 11.97 18.75 -8.05
N VAL A 230 13.16 18.14 -8.20
CA VAL A 230 13.89 18.11 -9.47
C VAL A 230 13.77 16.73 -10.11
N GLN A 231 13.25 16.66 -11.32
CA GLN A 231 13.17 15.45 -12.13
C GLN A 231 14.19 15.53 -13.27
N GLY A 232 15.29 14.79 -13.16
CA GLY A 232 16.36 14.79 -14.19
C GLY A 232 16.08 13.89 -15.39
N ASN A 233 15.24 12.87 -15.24
CA ASN A 233 15.05 11.78 -16.21
C ASN A 233 16.31 10.92 -16.45
N VAL A 234 16.14 9.78 -17.12
CA VAL A 234 17.22 8.85 -17.48
C VAL A 234 17.67 9.02 -18.94
N PRO A 235 18.95 8.73 -19.27
CA PRO A 235 19.41 8.67 -20.65
C PRO A 235 18.69 7.57 -21.45
N ARG A 236 18.55 7.74 -22.78
CA ARG A 236 18.04 6.67 -23.67
C ARG A 236 19.04 5.49 -23.76
N LEU A 237 18.51 4.29 -24.01
CA LEU A 237 19.26 3.04 -24.19
C LEU A 237 20.44 3.19 -25.17
N GLY A 238 21.62 2.67 -24.80
CA GLY A 238 22.83 2.63 -25.65
C GLY A 238 24.15 2.97 -24.97
N LEU A 239 24.12 3.47 -23.72
CA LEU A 239 25.32 3.78 -22.93
C LEU A 239 25.76 2.60 -22.06
N ASP A 240 27.06 2.49 -21.79
CA ASP A 240 27.61 1.57 -20.78
C ASP A 240 27.15 1.95 -19.36
N PHE A 241 27.28 1.02 -18.42
CA PHE A 241 26.74 1.17 -17.08
C PHE A 241 27.29 2.40 -16.32
N ASN A 242 28.59 2.70 -16.43
CA ASN A 242 29.17 3.83 -15.71
C ASN A 242 28.81 5.17 -16.38
N ALA A 243 28.73 5.20 -17.71
CA ALA A 243 28.25 6.35 -18.46
C ALA A 243 26.78 6.67 -18.17
N GLN A 244 25.93 5.64 -17.97
CA GLN A 244 24.54 5.80 -17.54
C GLN A 244 24.47 6.47 -16.17
N ARG A 245 25.23 5.96 -15.18
CA ARG A 245 25.25 6.49 -13.81
C ARG A 245 25.66 7.96 -13.73
N ARG A 246 26.69 8.35 -14.49
CA ARG A 246 27.12 9.76 -14.60
C ARG A 246 26.03 10.62 -15.21
N ALA A 247 25.44 10.16 -16.31
CA ALA A 247 24.46 10.94 -17.04
C ALA A 247 23.18 11.20 -16.23
N VAL A 248 22.75 10.26 -15.37
CA VAL A 248 21.63 10.52 -14.44
C VAL A 248 21.98 11.65 -13.48
N LEU A 249 23.17 11.63 -12.86
CA LEU A 249 23.62 12.71 -11.99
C LEU A 249 23.71 14.05 -12.73
N ASP A 250 24.34 14.05 -13.90
CA ASP A 250 24.52 15.23 -14.73
C ASP A 250 23.17 15.86 -15.12
N ASN A 251 22.14 15.04 -15.39
CA ASN A 251 20.80 15.53 -15.70
C ASN A 251 20.17 16.29 -14.52
N HIS A 252 20.29 15.78 -13.29
CA HIS A 252 19.74 16.44 -12.09
C HIS A 252 20.51 17.72 -11.77
N VAL A 253 21.84 17.70 -11.91
CA VAL A 253 22.70 18.88 -11.78
C VAL A 253 22.32 19.95 -12.81
N GLN A 254 22.21 19.56 -14.08
CA GLN A 254 21.82 20.48 -15.16
C GLN A 254 20.47 21.11 -14.87
N ARG A 255 19.48 20.30 -14.47
CA ARG A 255 18.14 20.81 -14.20
C ARG A 255 18.11 21.73 -12.98
N THR A 256 18.95 21.47 -11.98
CA THR A 256 19.11 22.37 -10.82
C THR A 256 19.78 23.69 -11.22
N HIS A 257 20.75 23.69 -12.13
CA HIS A 257 21.31 24.92 -12.69
C HIS A 257 20.29 25.70 -13.53
N GLU A 258 19.41 25.02 -14.25
CA GLU A 258 18.30 25.69 -14.97
C GLU A 258 17.31 26.34 -14.00
N LEU A 259 17.00 25.69 -12.89
CA LEU A 259 16.22 26.27 -11.79
C LEU A 259 16.92 27.51 -11.21
N ALA A 260 18.22 27.43 -10.90
CA ALA A 260 19.00 28.58 -10.42
C ALA A 260 18.88 29.79 -11.37
N ARG A 261 19.05 29.58 -12.69
CA ARG A 261 18.88 30.65 -13.68
C ARG A 261 17.46 31.20 -13.72
N ALA A 262 16.43 30.37 -13.46
CA ALA A 262 15.04 30.82 -13.44
C ALA A 262 14.75 31.69 -12.20
N ILE A 263 15.36 31.34 -11.06
CA ILE A 263 15.33 32.14 -9.83
C ILE A 263 16.02 33.49 -10.08
N ASP A 264 17.21 33.51 -10.69
CA ASP A 264 17.94 34.75 -11.01
C ASP A 264 17.14 35.71 -11.91
N ARG A 265 16.30 35.16 -12.79
CA ARG A 265 15.40 35.94 -13.67
C ARG A 265 14.11 36.40 -12.97
N GLY A 266 13.82 35.87 -11.78
CA GLY A 266 12.57 36.10 -11.06
C GLY A 266 11.37 35.33 -11.61
N ASP A 267 11.60 34.30 -12.44
CA ASP A 267 10.53 33.47 -13.01
C ASP A 267 9.91 32.51 -11.98
N VAL A 268 10.70 32.13 -10.96
CA VAL A 268 10.35 31.14 -9.94
C VAL A 268 10.84 31.63 -8.57
N ALA A 269 10.10 31.31 -7.51
CA ALA A 269 10.50 31.64 -6.14
C ALA A 269 11.78 30.88 -5.73
N GLN A 270 12.60 31.52 -4.88
CA GLN A 270 13.75 30.90 -4.25
C GLN A 270 13.29 29.74 -3.35
N PRO A 271 13.71 28.49 -3.61
CA PRO A 271 13.42 27.39 -2.71
C PRO A 271 14.28 27.49 -1.45
N ASP A 272 13.72 27.09 -0.31
CA ASP A 272 14.44 26.88 0.94
C ASP A 272 15.15 25.51 0.92
N VAL A 273 14.60 24.53 0.20
CA VAL A 273 15.19 23.19 0.03
C VAL A 273 14.85 22.61 -1.34
N VAL A 274 15.81 21.89 -1.92
CA VAL A 274 15.64 21.13 -3.17
C VAL A 274 15.66 19.64 -2.86
N ILE A 275 14.76 18.88 -3.44
CA ILE A 275 14.65 17.43 -3.27
C ILE A 275 15.00 16.77 -4.60
N TRP A 276 16.03 15.93 -4.59
CA TRP A 276 16.35 15.04 -5.70
C TRP A 276 15.79 13.63 -5.49
N PRO A 277 15.55 12.87 -6.56
CA PRO A 277 15.06 11.50 -6.48
C PRO A 277 16.06 10.53 -5.86
N GLU A 278 15.55 9.34 -5.52
CA GLU A 278 16.37 8.17 -5.16
C GLU A 278 17.37 7.89 -6.29
N ASN A 279 18.61 7.54 -5.93
CA ASN A 279 19.66 7.24 -6.90
C ASN A 279 19.90 8.34 -7.96
N SER A 280 19.56 9.60 -7.66
CA SER A 280 19.96 10.74 -8.49
C SER A 280 21.48 10.86 -8.62
N SER A 281 22.22 10.32 -7.65
CA SER A 281 23.65 10.01 -7.76
C SER A 281 23.92 8.50 -7.60
N ASP A 282 24.03 7.78 -8.71
CA ASP A 282 24.47 6.37 -8.70
C ASP A 282 26.00 6.20 -8.49
N ILE A 283 26.72 7.31 -8.41
CA ILE A 283 28.12 7.38 -8.03
C ILE A 283 28.17 7.88 -6.60
N ASP A 284 28.94 7.19 -5.77
CA ASP A 284 29.11 7.53 -4.36
C ASP A 284 29.77 8.92 -4.20
N PRO A 285 29.01 9.97 -3.82
CA PRO A 285 29.54 11.33 -3.74
C PRO A 285 30.46 11.55 -2.53
N PHE A 286 30.58 10.56 -1.63
CA PHE A 286 31.53 10.58 -0.53
C PHE A 286 32.91 10.07 -0.94
N ARG A 287 33.02 9.43 -2.11
CA ARG A 287 34.25 8.78 -2.59
C ARG A 287 34.69 9.27 -3.98
N ASP A 288 33.80 9.85 -4.75
CA ASP A 288 34.08 10.39 -6.09
C ASP A 288 34.06 11.92 -6.06
N MET A 289 35.23 12.54 -6.26
CA MET A 289 35.39 13.99 -6.23
C MET A 289 34.57 14.71 -7.31
N TYR A 290 34.36 14.11 -8.47
CA TYR A 290 33.57 14.73 -9.52
C TYR A 290 32.13 14.90 -9.07
N ALA A 291 31.54 13.84 -8.51
CA ALA A 291 30.19 13.90 -7.95
C ALA A 291 30.09 14.93 -6.81
N THR A 292 31.08 14.95 -5.89
CA THR A 292 31.15 15.96 -4.82
C THR A 292 31.14 17.39 -5.38
N GLU A 293 31.97 17.68 -6.39
CA GLU A 293 32.15 19.02 -6.96
C GLU A 293 30.89 19.51 -7.66
N ILE A 294 30.26 18.69 -8.51
CA ILE A 294 29.08 19.11 -9.27
C ILE A 294 27.82 19.23 -8.41
N ILE A 295 27.66 18.37 -7.39
CA ILE A 295 26.56 18.49 -6.42
C ILE A 295 26.74 19.77 -5.59
N THR A 296 27.96 20.06 -5.11
CA THR A 296 28.27 21.30 -4.39
C THR A 296 28.03 22.52 -5.28
N GLY A 297 28.44 22.45 -6.55
CA GLY A 297 28.18 23.50 -7.53
C GLY A 297 26.68 23.75 -7.76
N ALA A 298 25.87 22.69 -7.82
CA ALA A 298 24.41 22.80 -7.94
C ALA A 298 23.78 23.43 -6.70
N ALA A 299 24.16 22.98 -5.49
CA ALA A 299 23.68 23.53 -4.22
C ALA A 299 24.01 25.02 -4.07
N ARG A 300 25.24 25.43 -4.44
CA ARG A 300 25.63 26.84 -4.47
C ARG A 300 24.88 27.65 -5.51
N ALA A 301 24.66 27.09 -6.70
CA ALA A 301 23.96 27.80 -7.77
C ALA A 301 22.49 28.07 -7.39
N VAL A 302 21.80 27.10 -6.80
CA VAL A 302 20.42 27.29 -6.33
C VAL A 302 20.35 28.07 -5.01
N GLY A 303 21.44 28.15 -4.25
CA GLY A 303 21.50 28.89 -2.98
C GLY A 303 20.73 28.22 -1.83
N ALA A 304 20.49 26.91 -1.91
CA ALA A 304 19.70 26.16 -0.95
C ALA A 304 20.25 24.73 -0.76
N PRO A 305 20.04 24.09 0.41
CA PRO A 305 20.39 22.69 0.61
C PRO A 305 19.64 21.77 -0.36
N ILE A 306 20.32 20.70 -0.79
CA ILE A 306 19.74 19.67 -1.66
C ILE A 306 19.67 18.34 -0.90
N LEU A 307 18.49 17.72 -0.80
CA LEU A 307 18.38 16.32 -0.41
C LEU A 307 18.74 15.44 -1.61
N VAL A 308 19.95 14.87 -1.59
CA VAL A 308 20.51 14.07 -2.68
C VAL A 308 20.32 12.58 -2.39
N GLY A 309 19.66 11.87 -3.31
CA GLY A 309 19.58 10.40 -3.28
C GLY A 309 20.84 9.77 -3.87
N ALA A 310 21.57 8.99 -3.09
CA ALA A 310 22.87 8.43 -3.45
C ALA A 310 23.02 6.95 -3.06
N VAL A 311 23.81 6.22 -3.86
CA VAL A 311 24.28 4.86 -3.51
C VAL A 311 25.63 4.96 -2.80
N ARG A 312 25.65 4.71 -1.49
CA ARG A 312 26.88 4.76 -0.68
C ARG A 312 27.49 3.37 -0.52
N TYR A 313 28.79 3.26 -0.70
CA TYR A 313 29.54 2.04 -0.41
C TYR A 313 30.05 2.01 1.04
N ASN A 314 29.72 0.94 1.78
CA ASN A 314 30.02 0.85 3.22
C ASN A 314 31.42 0.30 3.55
N GLY A 315 32.20 -0.13 2.55
CA GLY A 315 33.56 -0.64 2.75
C GLY A 315 33.69 -2.15 2.89
N ASP A 316 32.57 -2.88 2.95
CA ASP A 316 32.49 -4.33 3.21
C ASP A 316 31.71 -5.08 2.11
N ASN A 317 31.70 -4.55 0.88
CA ASN A 317 30.89 -5.04 -0.24
C ASN A 317 29.37 -4.92 -0.05
N THR A 318 28.93 -4.16 0.95
CA THR A 318 27.54 -3.73 1.07
C THR A 318 27.36 -2.27 0.65
N PHE A 319 26.12 -1.92 0.33
CA PHE A 319 25.72 -0.58 -0.05
C PHE A 319 24.57 -0.07 0.82
N SER A 320 24.45 1.24 0.93
CA SER A 320 23.30 1.91 1.56
C SER A 320 22.67 2.87 0.57
N ASN A 321 21.35 2.75 0.41
CA ASN A 321 20.54 3.71 -0.32
C ASN A 321 20.30 4.90 0.61
N THR A 322 20.93 6.03 0.29
CA THR A 322 21.10 7.17 1.20
C THR A 322 20.41 8.40 0.64
N ALA A 323 19.62 9.09 1.45
CA ALA A 323 19.20 10.47 1.18
C ALA A 323 20.01 11.39 2.09
N VAL A 324 20.94 12.18 1.52
CA VAL A 324 21.83 13.07 2.28
C VAL A 324 21.51 14.53 1.97
N VAL A 325 21.39 15.35 3.01
CA VAL A 325 21.28 16.81 2.88
C VAL A 325 22.66 17.34 2.51
N TRP A 326 22.73 18.05 1.39
CA TRP A 326 23.94 18.65 0.88
C TRP A 326 23.86 20.16 1.00
N GLU A 327 24.63 20.72 1.93
CA GLU A 327 24.67 22.14 2.23
C GLU A 327 25.61 22.87 1.24
N PRO A 328 25.24 24.04 0.69
CA PRO A 328 26.01 24.74 -0.35
C PRO A 328 27.48 24.99 -0.01
N ASP A 329 27.79 25.35 1.23
CA ASP A 329 29.13 25.75 1.65
C ASP A 329 29.82 24.76 2.59
N VAL A 330 29.12 23.71 3.02
CA VAL A 330 29.63 22.69 3.95
C VAL A 330 29.79 21.34 3.27
N GLY A 331 28.93 20.99 2.31
CA GLY A 331 28.87 19.68 1.68
C GLY A 331 27.88 18.74 2.41
N PRO A 332 28.13 17.43 2.45
CA PRO A 332 27.19 16.48 3.05
C PRO A 332 27.02 16.73 4.56
N ALA A 333 25.77 16.81 5.00
CA ALA A 333 25.37 17.08 6.37
C ALA A 333 24.54 15.90 6.93
N ASP A 334 23.29 16.18 7.35
CA ASP A 334 22.40 15.16 7.89
C ASP A 334 21.96 14.16 6.82
N ARG A 335 21.68 12.90 7.21
CA ARG A 335 21.36 11.84 6.25
C ARG A 335 20.42 10.79 6.81
N HIS A 336 19.64 10.25 5.89
CA HIS A 336 18.77 9.09 6.09
C HIS A 336 19.25 7.93 5.23
N ASP A 337 19.60 6.82 5.87
CA ASP A 337 19.81 5.55 5.17
C ASP A 337 18.51 4.76 5.18
N LYS A 338 18.08 4.31 4.00
CA LYS A 338 16.84 3.55 3.80
C LYS A 338 16.76 2.39 4.79
N ALA A 339 15.73 2.38 5.62
CA ALA A 339 15.56 1.42 6.71
C ALA A 339 14.74 0.19 6.29
N ILE A 340 13.86 0.33 5.29
CA ILE A 340 13.04 -0.76 4.75
C ILE A 340 13.50 -1.10 3.34
N ILE A 341 14.33 -2.13 3.26
CA ILE A 341 14.95 -2.56 2.00
C ILE A 341 13.99 -3.47 1.23
N GLN A 342 13.89 -3.25 -0.08
CA GLN A 342 13.09 -4.03 -1.00
C GLN A 342 13.68 -5.44 -1.18
N PRO A 343 12.95 -6.51 -0.81
CA PRO A 343 13.40 -7.88 -1.06
C PRO A 343 13.44 -8.20 -2.56
N PHE A 344 14.32 -9.11 -2.95
CA PHE A 344 14.56 -9.62 -4.31
C PHE A 344 15.14 -8.61 -5.32
N GLY A 345 15.10 -7.30 -5.02
CA GLY A 345 15.75 -6.25 -5.80
C GLY A 345 17.02 -5.74 -5.12
N GLU A 346 16.86 -5.08 -3.97
CA GLU A 346 17.96 -4.46 -3.23
C GLU A 346 18.77 -5.46 -2.39
N TYR A 347 18.15 -6.57 -1.99
CA TYR A 347 18.83 -7.73 -1.40
C TYR A 347 18.14 -9.04 -1.77
N MET A 348 18.86 -10.16 -1.70
CA MET A 348 18.28 -11.50 -1.96
C MET A 348 17.96 -12.25 -0.65
N PRO A 349 16.70 -12.31 -0.19
CA PRO A 349 16.33 -13.15 0.94
C PRO A 349 16.51 -14.63 0.59
N MET A 350 16.91 -15.45 1.56
CA MET A 350 17.08 -16.90 1.37
C MET A 350 17.92 -17.27 0.13
N ARG A 351 18.99 -16.51 -0.14
CA ARG A 351 19.84 -16.66 -1.35
C ARG A 351 20.20 -18.10 -1.70
N GLY A 352 20.54 -18.92 -0.71
CA GLY A 352 20.87 -20.34 -0.90
C GLY A 352 19.71 -21.20 -1.42
N PHE A 353 18.46 -20.93 -1.00
CA PHE A 353 17.29 -21.67 -1.47
C PHE A 353 16.92 -21.29 -2.90
N PHE A 354 16.81 -19.98 -3.18
CA PHE A 354 16.45 -19.52 -4.52
C PHE A 354 17.56 -19.78 -5.55
N GLY A 355 18.83 -19.78 -5.13
CA GLY A 355 19.96 -20.10 -5.99
C GLY A 355 19.94 -21.52 -6.57
N LEU A 356 19.21 -22.45 -5.93
CA LEU A 356 19.03 -23.81 -6.47
C LEU A 356 18.16 -23.86 -7.73
N PHE A 357 17.29 -22.87 -7.91
CA PHE A 357 16.28 -22.86 -8.98
C PHE A 357 16.42 -21.67 -9.94
N PHE A 358 17.05 -20.57 -9.49
CA PHE A 358 17.08 -19.28 -10.17
C PHE A 358 18.43 -18.56 -9.99
N SER A 359 19.56 -19.25 -10.19
CA SER A 359 20.92 -18.71 -9.96
C SER A 359 21.14 -17.34 -10.61
N ASP A 360 20.77 -17.20 -11.88
CA ASP A 360 21.01 -15.97 -12.65
C ASP A 360 20.19 -14.79 -12.11
N LEU A 361 18.95 -15.04 -11.68
CA LEU A 361 18.09 -14.00 -11.06
C LEU A 361 18.61 -13.61 -9.67
N VAL A 362 19.14 -14.59 -8.94
CA VAL A 362 19.72 -14.37 -7.60
C VAL A 362 20.97 -13.49 -7.67
N ASP A 363 21.78 -13.65 -8.71
CA ASP A 363 23.00 -12.88 -8.90
C ASP A 363 22.75 -11.44 -9.34
N MET A 364 21.56 -11.12 -9.87
CA MET A 364 21.16 -9.74 -10.19
C MET A 364 20.75 -8.91 -8.98
N ALA A 365 20.37 -9.53 -7.86
CA ALA A 365 19.95 -8.79 -6.68
C ALA A 365 21.13 -8.09 -5.99
N GLY A 366 20.88 -6.88 -5.50
CA GLY A 366 21.87 -6.05 -4.82
C GLY A 366 22.36 -6.60 -3.48
N SER A 367 23.33 -5.89 -2.89
CA SER A 367 23.86 -6.13 -1.54
C SER A 367 23.57 -4.94 -0.61
N PHE A 368 22.39 -4.33 -0.74
CA PHE A 368 21.99 -3.25 0.15
C PHE A 368 21.66 -3.76 1.55
N VAL A 369 22.00 -2.95 2.55
CA VAL A 369 21.72 -3.21 3.96
C VAL A 369 20.79 -2.13 4.54
N PRO A 370 19.88 -2.50 5.46
CA PRO A 370 19.00 -1.54 6.12
C PRO A 370 19.81 -0.56 6.98
N GLY A 371 19.46 0.72 6.88
CA GLY A 371 19.96 1.78 7.77
C GLY A 371 19.32 1.73 9.16
N ASP A 372 20.05 2.23 10.15
CA ASP A 372 19.48 2.63 11.45
C ASP A 372 19.01 4.08 11.31
N SER A 373 17.70 4.27 11.27
CA SER A 373 17.12 5.57 10.92
C SER A 373 15.81 5.81 11.65
N ASP A 374 15.64 7.05 12.12
CA ASP A 374 14.44 7.60 12.70
C ASP A 374 13.50 8.24 11.64
N PHE A 375 13.90 8.16 10.37
CA PHE A 375 13.25 8.69 9.16
C PHE A 375 13.23 10.21 9.06
N VAL A 376 14.10 10.93 9.79
CA VAL A 376 14.15 12.39 9.78
C VAL A 376 15.55 12.87 9.41
N VAL A 377 15.61 13.95 8.64
CA VAL A 377 16.82 14.77 8.44
C VAL A 377 16.48 16.23 8.68
N SER A 378 17.46 17.06 9.02
CA SER A 378 17.30 18.52 9.04
C SER A 378 17.72 19.12 7.71
N ALA A 379 16.78 19.77 7.01
CA ALA A 379 17.05 20.53 5.79
C ALA A 379 16.48 21.94 5.95
N ALA A 380 17.29 22.97 5.64
CA ALA A 380 16.92 24.38 5.87
C ALA A 380 16.50 24.68 7.33
N GLY A 381 17.04 23.94 8.30
CA GLY A 381 16.67 24.06 9.71
C GLY A 381 15.29 23.50 10.08
N VAL A 382 14.58 22.86 9.14
CA VAL A 382 13.28 22.24 9.36
C VAL A 382 13.43 20.72 9.36
N PRO A 383 12.83 19.99 10.31
CA PRO A 383 12.80 18.53 10.27
C PRO A 383 11.97 18.03 9.08
N LEU A 384 12.64 17.30 8.18
CA LEU A 384 12.09 16.67 6.99
C LEU A 384 12.01 15.17 7.21
N GLY A 385 10.82 14.59 7.05
CA GLY A 385 10.70 13.14 7.06
C GLY A 385 10.97 12.54 5.68
N VAL A 386 11.80 11.49 5.62
CA VAL A 386 12.20 10.86 4.36
C VAL A 386 11.73 9.41 4.33
N ALA A 387 11.00 9.04 3.27
CA ALA A 387 10.62 7.65 3.00
C ALA A 387 10.95 7.33 1.54
N THR A 388 12.04 6.60 1.33
CA THR A 388 12.61 6.38 0.00
C THR A 388 11.87 5.25 -0.73
N CYS A 389 11.27 5.58 -1.88
CA CYS A 389 10.68 4.63 -2.83
C CYS A 389 9.73 3.61 -2.18
N TYR A 390 10.21 2.37 -1.98
CA TYR A 390 9.48 1.26 -1.38
C TYR A 390 8.91 1.56 0.02
N GLU A 391 9.58 2.46 0.79
CA GLU A 391 9.18 2.82 2.15
C GLU A 391 7.83 3.51 2.22
N VAL A 392 7.37 4.15 1.13
CA VAL A 392 6.10 4.89 1.10
C VAL A 392 4.89 4.00 1.44
N ALA A 393 5.00 2.71 1.09
CA ALA A 393 3.96 1.71 1.33
C ALA A 393 3.84 1.31 2.81
N PHE A 394 4.83 1.60 3.66
CA PHE A 394 4.90 1.12 5.04
C PHE A 394 4.46 2.17 6.06
N ASP A 395 3.47 1.81 6.87
CA ASP A 395 2.91 2.68 7.91
C ASP A 395 3.99 3.20 8.89
N ARG A 396 4.97 2.36 9.20
CA ARG A 396 6.04 2.68 10.16
C ARG A 396 6.96 3.81 9.70
N ALA A 397 7.15 4.02 8.39
CA ALA A 397 8.08 5.03 7.88
C ALA A 397 7.61 6.44 8.28
N PHE A 398 6.41 6.83 7.82
CA PHE A 398 5.85 8.14 8.12
C PHE A 398 5.36 8.29 9.56
N THR A 399 4.87 7.21 10.19
CA THR A 399 4.51 7.27 11.62
C THR A 399 5.72 7.61 12.48
N ASN A 400 6.89 7.01 12.20
CA ASN A 400 8.11 7.32 12.93
C ASN A 400 8.60 8.73 12.60
N ALA A 401 8.69 9.08 11.30
CA ALA A 401 9.10 10.42 10.90
C ALA A 401 8.27 11.53 11.57
N ALA A 402 6.93 11.41 11.55
CA ALA A 402 6.02 12.35 12.19
C ALA A 402 6.22 12.45 13.71
N ARG A 403 6.42 11.32 14.38
CA ARG A 403 6.67 11.26 15.83
C ARG A 403 8.04 11.84 16.22
N ASN A 404 9.01 11.75 15.32
CA ASN A 404 10.35 12.32 15.46
C ASN A 404 10.43 13.78 14.99
N GLY A 405 9.28 14.43 14.76
CA GLY A 405 9.19 15.87 14.60
C GLY A 405 9.22 16.37 13.16
N ALA A 406 9.23 15.49 12.15
CA ALA A 406 9.08 15.87 10.75
C ALA A 406 7.88 16.82 10.58
N GLN A 407 8.04 17.88 9.80
CA GLN A 407 6.99 18.88 9.56
C GLN A 407 6.39 18.81 8.15
N TYR A 408 7.09 18.15 7.25
CA TYR A 408 6.75 17.85 5.87
C TYR A 408 7.55 16.59 5.47
N PHE A 409 7.23 16.03 4.30
CA PHE A 409 7.81 14.77 3.87
C PHE A 409 8.38 14.80 2.46
N ALA A 410 9.41 14.00 2.24
CA ALA A 410 9.98 13.70 0.94
C ALA A 410 9.86 12.20 0.64
N VAL A 411 9.50 11.90 -0.60
CA VAL A 411 9.52 10.55 -1.18
C VAL A 411 10.43 10.58 -2.41
N PRO A 412 11.76 10.48 -2.23
CA PRO A 412 12.68 10.24 -3.32
C PRO A 412 12.41 8.86 -3.90
N THR A 413 12.24 8.73 -5.22
CA THR A 413 11.92 7.45 -5.85
C THR A 413 12.55 7.29 -7.24
N ASN A 414 13.07 6.10 -7.54
CA ASN A 414 13.58 5.76 -8.86
C ASN A 414 12.61 4.79 -9.57
N ASN A 415 11.70 5.36 -10.36
CA ASN A 415 10.74 4.55 -11.13
C ASN A 415 11.31 3.99 -12.45
N ALA A 416 12.55 4.33 -12.84
CA ALA A 416 13.12 3.90 -14.13
C ALA A 416 13.22 2.37 -14.27
N THR A 417 13.34 1.66 -13.14
CA THR A 417 13.37 0.19 -13.08
C THR A 417 11.99 -0.46 -13.18
N PHE A 418 10.90 0.30 -13.17
CA PHE A 418 9.54 -0.27 -13.08
C PHE A 418 8.52 0.48 -13.94
N THR A 419 8.99 1.31 -14.87
CA THR A 419 8.13 2.10 -15.74
C THR A 419 8.69 2.03 -17.15
N THR A 420 7.84 1.67 -18.11
CA THR A 420 8.09 1.80 -19.55
C THR A 420 6.98 2.64 -20.18
N VAL A 421 7.12 2.90 -21.48
CA VAL A 421 6.04 3.52 -22.28
C VAL A 421 4.76 2.69 -22.22
N ASP A 422 4.86 1.37 -22.05
CA ASP A 422 3.72 0.43 -22.11
C ASP A 422 3.16 0.03 -20.73
N ASP A 423 3.88 0.29 -19.63
CA ASP A 423 3.43 0.02 -18.26
C ASP A 423 3.96 1.10 -17.30
N THR A 424 3.05 1.91 -16.78
CA THR A 424 3.34 3.08 -15.94
C THR A 424 2.61 3.03 -14.60
N ASP A 425 1.90 1.94 -14.30
CA ASP A 425 0.96 1.90 -13.17
C ASP A 425 1.68 2.08 -11.82
N MET A 426 2.91 1.58 -11.69
CA MET A 426 3.69 1.65 -10.45
C MET A 426 3.84 3.08 -9.93
N THR A 427 4.18 4.05 -10.79
CA THR A 427 4.41 5.44 -10.34
C THR A 427 3.12 6.10 -9.83
N PHE A 428 1.97 5.80 -10.44
CA PHE A 428 0.68 6.29 -9.97
C PHE A 428 0.21 5.58 -8.70
N GLN A 429 0.53 4.29 -8.57
CA GLN A 429 0.28 3.53 -7.33
C GLN A 429 1.09 4.13 -6.16
N GLN A 430 2.37 4.47 -6.36
CA GLN A 430 3.17 5.19 -5.35
C GLN A 430 2.62 6.58 -5.05
N LEU A 431 2.23 7.35 -6.06
CA LEU A 431 1.66 8.69 -5.86
C LEU A 431 0.39 8.65 -5.00
N ALA A 432 -0.49 7.67 -5.23
CA ALA A 432 -1.67 7.49 -4.41
C ALA A 432 -1.35 7.08 -2.96
N MET A 433 -0.28 6.29 -2.75
CA MET A 433 0.22 6.05 -1.40
C MET A 433 0.63 7.38 -0.76
N SER A 434 1.40 8.22 -1.45
CA SER A 434 1.80 9.55 -0.95
C SER A 434 0.60 10.45 -0.60
N GLN A 435 -0.47 10.46 -1.41
CA GLN A 435 -1.72 11.17 -1.08
C GLN A 435 -2.36 10.67 0.22
N VAL A 436 -2.42 9.34 0.40
CA VAL A 436 -2.95 8.74 1.64
C VAL A 436 -2.06 9.10 2.84
N ARG A 437 -0.73 9.07 2.69
CA ARG A 437 0.22 9.43 3.76
C ARG A 437 0.14 10.91 4.13
N ALA A 438 -0.08 11.78 3.16
CA ALA A 438 -0.25 13.21 3.39
C ALA A 438 -1.44 13.48 4.35
N VAL A 439 -2.60 12.87 4.07
CA VAL A 439 -3.80 12.99 4.92
C VAL A 439 -3.65 12.26 6.25
N GLU A 440 -3.00 11.10 6.24
CA GLU A 440 -2.81 10.28 7.44
C GLU A 440 -2.03 11.02 8.51
N HIS A 441 -1.04 11.81 8.09
CA HIS A 441 -0.13 12.52 8.99
C HIS A 441 -0.32 14.05 8.99
N GLY A 442 -1.24 14.58 8.18
CA GLY A 442 -1.56 16.00 8.10
C GLY A 442 -0.37 16.85 7.67
N ARG A 443 0.41 16.38 6.68
CA ARG A 443 1.67 17.00 6.23
C ARG A 443 1.80 16.92 4.72
N ALA A 444 2.44 17.92 4.13
CA ALA A 444 2.73 17.92 2.71
C ALA A 444 3.74 16.82 2.37
N VAL A 445 3.60 16.21 1.19
CA VAL A 445 4.49 15.16 0.67
C VAL A 445 5.04 15.59 -0.68
N ILE A 446 6.36 15.68 -0.78
CA ILE A 446 7.09 16.01 -2.00
C ILE A 446 7.58 14.69 -2.60
N VAL A 447 6.99 14.30 -3.73
CA VAL A 447 7.43 13.12 -4.49
C VAL A 447 8.43 13.58 -5.55
N ALA A 448 9.67 13.14 -5.44
CA ALA A 448 10.72 13.42 -6.42
C ALA A 448 11.07 12.12 -7.14
N ALA A 449 10.64 11.99 -8.39
CA ALA A 449 10.83 10.81 -9.21
C ALA A 449 11.93 11.03 -10.26
N THR A 450 12.74 10.01 -10.53
CA THR A 450 13.76 10.10 -11.60
C THR A 450 13.11 10.19 -12.98
N SER A 451 12.22 9.26 -13.30
CA SER A 451 11.55 9.15 -14.61
C SER A 451 10.03 8.89 -14.50
N GLY A 452 9.53 8.72 -13.28
CA GLY A 452 8.12 8.58 -12.98
C GLY A 452 7.43 9.95 -12.87
N VAL A 453 6.36 9.99 -12.10
CA VAL A 453 5.64 11.23 -11.78
C VAL A 453 6.25 11.85 -10.53
N SER A 454 6.83 13.04 -10.67
CA SER A 454 7.10 13.93 -9.55
C SER A 454 5.82 14.72 -9.21
N ALA A 455 5.61 15.00 -7.93
CA ALA A 455 4.41 15.71 -7.49
C ALA A 455 4.62 16.45 -6.16
N ILE A 456 3.87 17.54 -5.99
CA ILE A 456 3.67 18.19 -4.69
C ILE A 456 2.27 17.85 -4.22
N VAL A 457 2.19 17.15 -3.09
CA VAL A 457 0.93 16.71 -2.51
C VAL A 457 0.67 17.48 -1.22
N SER A 458 -0.46 18.18 -1.15
CA SER A 458 -0.84 18.94 0.02
C SER A 458 -1.20 18.03 1.20
N PRO A 459 -1.23 18.55 2.45
CA PRO A 459 -1.69 17.80 3.61
C PRO A 459 -3.11 17.23 3.54
N THR A 460 -3.92 17.70 2.57
CA THR A 460 -5.29 17.22 2.34
C THR A 460 -5.35 16.10 1.29
N GLY A 461 -4.21 15.67 0.77
CA GLY A 461 -4.10 14.61 -0.25
C GLY A 461 -4.33 15.11 -1.68
N VAL A 462 -4.46 16.43 -1.88
CA VAL A 462 -4.61 17.04 -3.20
C VAL A 462 -3.24 17.15 -3.87
N ILE A 463 -3.14 16.74 -5.13
CA ILE A 463 -1.95 16.97 -5.95
C ILE A 463 -2.00 18.42 -6.46
N GLU A 464 -1.10 19.26 -5.98
CA GLU A 464 -1.05 20.69 -6.33
C GLU A 464 -0.25 20.94 -7.61
N GLN A 465 0.83 20.18 -7.79
CA GLN A 465 1.65 20.18 -9.01
C GLN A 465 2.05 18.75 -9.33
N GLN A 466 2.17 18.45 -10.62
CA GLN A 466 2.54 17.13 -11.11
C GLN A 466 3.31 17.26 -12.42
N SER A 467 4.40 16.50 -12.57
CA SER A 467 5.12 16.37 -13.83
C SER A 467 4.53 15.27 -14.72
N ASP A 468 4.85 15.30 -16.00
CA ASP A 468 4.68 14.11 -16.86
C ASP A 468 5.79 13.07 -16.55
N ILE A 469 5.58 11.83 -17.01
CA ILE A 469 6.58 10.75 -16.95
C ILE A 469 7.61 10.89 -18.07
N PHE A 470 8.82 10.39 -17.85
CA PHE A 470 9.92 10.37 -18.84
C PHE A 470 10.29 11.74 -19.45
N VAL A 471 10.00 12.84 -18.75
CA VAL A 471 10.42 14.19 -19.13
C VAL A 471 11.21 14.85 -18.00
N PRO A 472 12.29 15.58 -18.27
CA PRO A 472 12.90 16.42 -17.26
C PRO A 472 11.95 17.54 -16.84
N ASP A 473 11.81 17.79 -15.53
CA ASP A 473 10.92 18.82 -15.00
C ASP A 473 11.40 19.34 -13.63
N VAL A 474 10.87 20.49 -13.20
CA VAL A 474 11.05 21.03 -11.85
C VAL A 474 9.73 21.58 -11.34
N LEU A 475 9.30 21.08 -10.18
CA LEU A 475 8.13 21.58 -9.48
C LEU A 475 8.59 22.47 -8.33
N VAL A 476 8.05 23.68 -8.20
CA VAL A 476 8.35 24.59 -7.09
C VAL A 476 7.06 25.05 -6.46
N ALA A 477 6.92 24.82 -5.16
CA ALA A 477 5.71 25.14 -4.42
C ALA A 477 6.03 25.62 -3.01
N GLU A 478 5.18 26.51 -2.50
CA GLU A 478 5.13 26.79 -1.07
C GLU A 478 4.26 25.72 -0.39
N VAL A 479 4.80 25.04 0.63
CA VAL A 479 4.07 24.01 1.38
C VAL A 479 3.89 24.41 2.85
N PRO A 480 2.75 24.08 3.47
CA PRO A 480 2.52 24.34 4.89
C PRO A 480 3.32 23.39 5.77
N LEU A 481 3.86 23.90 6.87
CA LEU A 481 4.55 23.13 7.89
C LEU A 481 3.63 22.81 9.06
N HIS A 482 3.66 21.55 9.55
CA HIS A 482 2.85 21.10 10.68
C HIS A 482 3.65 20.30 11.72
N THR A 483 3.49 20.67 12.98
CA THR A 483 4.08 19.95 14.13
C THR A 483 3.08 19.07 14.87
N ALA A 484 1.77 19.32 14.71
CA ALA A 484 0.73 18.56 15.37
C ALA A 484 0.59 17.16 14.78
N ASN A 485 0.44 16.16 15.64
CA ASN A 485 0.20 14.79 15.20
C ASN A 485 -1.30 14.49 15.09
N THR A 486 -1.67 13.87 13.97
CA THR A 486 -3.02 13.32 13.77
C THR A 486 -3.30 12.18 14.75
N LEU A 487 -4.57 11.82 14.92
CA LEU A 487 -4.91 10.66 15.75
C LEU A 487 -4.32 9.36 15.18
N ALA A 488 -4.24 9.23 13.85
CA ALA A 488 -3.57 8.10 13.21
C ALA A 488 -2.09 8.01 13.61
N THR A 489 -1.39 9.14 13.61
CA THR A 489 0.02 9.21 14.05
C THR A 489 0.16 8.83 15.53
N VAL A 490 -0.75 9.30 16.39
CA VAL A 490 -0.74 8.98 17.83
C VAL A 490 -1.01 7.50 18.07
N LEU A 491 -1.99 6.91 17.39
CA LEU A 491 -2.34 5.50 17.54
C LEU A 491 -1.29 4.56 16.92
N GLY A 492 -0.64 4.97 15.83
CA GLY A 492 0.37 4.17 15.12
C GLY A 492 -0.12 2.75 14.82
N PRO A 493 0.56 1.68 15.26
CA PRO A 493 0.22 0.30 14.90
C PRO A 493 -0.98 -0.30 15.66
N TRP A 494 -1.54 0.42 16.65
CA TRP A 494 -2.61 -0.13 17.50
C TRP A 494 -3.91 -0.51 16.76
N PRO A 495 -4.40 0.27 15.77
CA PRO A 495 -5.60 -0.09 15.02
C PRO A 495 -5.47 -1.45 14.32
N GLU A 496 -4.33 -1.73 13.68
CA GLU A 496 -4.08 -3.04 13.04
C GLU A 496 -4.07 -4.18 14.03
N ARG A 497 -3.38 -4.00 15.15
CA ARG A 497 -3.28 -5.01 16.22
C ARG A 497 -4.65 -5.32 16.82
N LEU A 498 -5.45 -4.30 17.08
CA LEU A 498 -6.79 -4.46 17.63
C LEU A 498 -7.72 -5.16 16.62
N VAL A 499 -7.73 -4.72 15.36
CA VAL A 499 -8.55 -5.33 14.31
C VAL A 499 -8.13 -6.77 14.06
N GLY A 500 -6.83 -7.07 14.06
CA GLY A 500 -6.29 -8.43 13.98
C GLY A 500 -6.75 -9.33 15.14
N ALA A 501 -6.70 -8.82 16.37
CA ALA A 501 -7.20 -9.54 17.54
C ALA A 501 -8.71 -9.81 17.46
N LEU A 502 -9.50 -8.81 17.05
CA LEU A 502 -10.95 -8.95 16.87
C LEU A 502 -11.30 -9.96 15.77
N ALA A 503 -10.57 -9.94 14.65
CA ALA A 503 -10.74 -10.91 13.58
C ALA A 503 -10.46 -12.35 14.06
N LEU A 504 -9.40 -12.54 14.85
CA LEU A 504 -9.07 -13.84 15.42
C LEU A 504 -10.14 -14.32 16.42
N ILE A 505 -10.58 -13.46 17.34
CA ILE A 505 -11.64 -13.76 18.31
C ILE A 505 -12.92 -14.17 17.58
N ALA A 506 -13.33 -13.41 16.56
CA ALA A 506 -14.51 -13.71 15.76
C ALA A 506 -14.37 -15.04 15.00
N ALA A 507 -13.19 -15.33 14.43
CA ALA A 507 -12.95 -16.59 13.74
C ALA A 507 -13.04 -17.80 14.69
N VAL A 508 -12.46 -17.69 15.90
CA VAL A 508 -12.56 -18.72 16.95
C VAL A 508 -14.02 -18.91 17.37
N ALA A 509 -14.76 -17.83 17.61
CA ALA A 509 -16.19 -17.90 17.92
C ALA A 509 -16.98 -18.60 16.79
N GLY A 510 -16.65 -18.33 15.53
CA GLY A 510 -17.26 -18.98 14.36
C GLY A 510 -16.96 -20.49 14.28
N VAL A 511 -15.76 -20.91 14.70
CA VAL A 511 -15.42 -22.35 14.83
C VAL A 511 -16.22 -23.01 15.94
N ILE A 512 -16.35 -22.36 17.10
CA ILE A 512 -17.12 -22.88 18.24
C ILE A 512 -18.60 -23.01 17.86
N ALA A 513 -19.19 -21.98 17.24
CA ALA A 513 -20.58 -22.00 16.78
C ALA A 513 -20.84 -23.18 15.83
N HIS A 514 -19.92 -23.42 14.88
CA HIS A 514 -20.02 -24.55 13.95
C HIS A 514 -20.07 -25.91 14.66
N ARG A 515 -19.18 -26.14 15.63
CA ARG A 515 -19.13 -27.40 16.40
C ARG A 515 -20.38 -27.60 17.24
N GLN A 516 -20.93 -26.53 17.80
CA GLN A 516 -22.17 -26.58 18.57
C GLN A 516 -23.37 -26.94 17.70
N ASP A 517 -23.43 -26.41 16.47
CA ASP A 517 -24.48 -26.74 15.50
C ASP A 517 -24.37 -28.19 15.02
N GLU A 518 -23.16 -28.70 14.77
CA GLU A 518 -22.95 -30.13 14.43
C GLU A 518 -23.42 -31.04 15.57
N ALA A 519 -23.01 -30.78 16.81
CA ALA A 519 -23.44 -31.56 17.97
C ALA A 519 -24.97 -31.51 18.20
N ARG A 520 -25.61 -30.35 17.95
CA ARG A 520 -27.07 -30.20 18.01
C ARG A 520 -27.79 -30.99 16.92
N ASN A 521 -27.21 -31.07 15.72
CA ASN A 521 -27.79 -31.84 14.62
C ASN A 521 -27.60 -33.35 14.83
N GLU A 522 -26.46 -33.79 15.36
CA GLU A 522 -26.21 -35.19 15.72
C GLU A 522 -27.15 -35.68 16.82
N SER A 523 -27.36 -34.88 17.87
CA SER A 523 -28.30 -35.20 18.96
C SER A 523 -29.75 -35.26 18.49
N ARG A 524 -30.18 -34.36 17.58
CA ARG A 524 -31.49 -34.43 16.91
C ARG A 524 -31.64 -35.66 16.01
N GLY A 525 -30.59 -36.04 15.29
CA GLY A 525 -30.57 -37.25 14.47
C GLY A 525 -30.66 -38.55 15.28
N HIS A 526 -30.08 -38.57 16.48
CA HIS A 526 -30.16 -39.71 17.40
C HIS A 526 -31.56 -39.87 18.03
N GLN A 527 -32.24 -38.77 18.35
CA GLN A 527 -33.61 -38.80 18.87
C GLN A 527 -34.68 -39.18 17.82
N ALA A 528 -34.36 -39.05 16.52
CA ALA A 528 -35.28 -39.34 15.43
C ALA A 528 -35.27 -40.80 14.94
N LYS A 529 -34.43 -41.69 15.49
CA LYS A 529 -34.52 -43.14 15.22
C LYS A 529 -35.60 -43.77 16.12
N PRO A 530 -36.72 -44.28 15.59
CA PRO A 530 -37.66 -45.05 16.41
C PRO A 530 -36.94 -46.31 16.90
N GLN A 531 -36.98 -46.58 18.20
CA GLN A 531 -36.74 -47.92 18.70
C GLN A 531 -37.83 -48.82 18.11
N THR A 532 -37.51 -49.61 17.09
CA THR A 532 -38.35 -50.73 16.66
C THR A 532 -38.38 -51.73 17.80
N VAL A 533 -39.37 -51.58 18.68
CA VAL A 533 -39.78 -52.62 19.64
C VAL A 533 -40.30 -53.79 18.80
N ALA A 534 -39.52 -54.86 18.72
CA ALA A 534 -39.99 -56.13 18.20
C ALA A 534 -41.07 -56.67 19.15
N LEU A 535 -42.33 -56.62 18.74
CA LEU A 535 -43.40 -57.37 19.38
C LEU A 535 -43.37 -58.78 18.81
N ASP A 536 -42.86 -59.72 19.61
CA ASP A 536 -42.95 -61.16 19.39
C ASP A 536 -44.42 -61.58 19.27
N SER A 537 -44.76 -62.23 18.16
CA SER A 537 -46.05 -62.90 17.97
C SER A 537 -46.00 -64.30 18.56
N THR A 538 -46.77 -64.56 19.61
CA THR A 538 -47.12 -65.92 20.04
C THR A 538 -48.46 -66.37 19.44
N PRO A 539 -48.58 -67.62 18.97
CA PRO A 539 -49.79 -68.14 18.34
C PRO A 539 -50.73 -68.81 19.34
N SER A 540 -52.04 -68.71 19.10
CA SER A 540 -53.07 -69.66 19.54
C SER A 540 -54.25 -69.62 18.58
#